data_AF-A0AB36J303-F1
#
_entry.id   AF-A0AB36J303-F1
#
_cell.length_a   1.000
_cell.length_b   1.000
_cell.length_c   1.000
_cell.angle_alpha   90.00
_cell.angle_beta   90.00
_cell.angle_gamma   90.00
#
_symmetry.space_group_name_H-M   'P 1'
#
loop_
_entity.id
_entity.type
_entity.pdbx_description
1 polymer ?
#
loop_
_entity_poly.entity_id
_entity_poly.type
_entity_poly.pdbx_seq_one_letter_code
_entity_poly.pdbx_strand_id
1 'polypeptide(L)'
;MRRAAVVQYFTTDDAAQRNRELIEAVLGELAARDPGGVDYQVLMFDDGVGFMHVVAFDGTADPFEDCGAYREFHRELAKRLATPPVVVYAAVIGSYHGRRP
;
A
#
# COMPACT_ATOMS: atom_id res chain seq x y z
N MET A 1 -15.73 -6.80 12.96
CA MET A 1 -14.50 -7.35 12.35
C MET A 1 -13.90 -6.26 11.50
N ARG A 2 -12.59 -6.01 11.62
CA ARG A 2 -11.88 -5.01 10.80
C ARG A 2 -11.86 -5.48 9.35
N ARG A 3 -12.12 -4.57 8.40
CA ARG A 3 -12.08 -4.88 6.98
C ARG A 3 -10.66 -4.69 6.46
N ALA A 4 -10.30 -5.46 5.45
CA ALA A 4 -9.06 -5.29 4.74
C ALA A 4 -9.29 -5.31 3.22
N ALA A 5 -8.40 -4.65 2.50
CA ALA A 5 -8.21 -4.83 1.07
C ALA A 5 -6.79 -5.34 0.82
N VAL A 6 -6.69 -6.33 -0.06
CA VAL A 6 -5.44 -6.88 -0.57
C VAL A 6 -5.37 -6.53 -2.05
N VAL A 7 -4.32 -5.82 -2.45
CA VAL A 7 -4.10 -5.42 -3.84
C VAL A 7 -2.79 -6.01 -4.32
N GLN A 8 -2.83 -6.75 -5.42
CA GLN A 8 -1.65 -7.30 -6.08
C GLN A 8 -1.53 -6.74 -7.49
N TYR A 9 -0.32 -6.35 -7.90
CA TYR A 9 -0.03 -5.96 -9.27
C TYR A 9 1.45 -6.11 -9.60
N PHE A 10 1.76 -6.00 -10.89
CA PHE A 10 3.12 -5.96 -11.41
C PHE A 10 3.35 -4.64 -12.15
N THR A 11 4.52 -4.05 -11.98
CA THR A 11 4.96 -2.91 -12.79
C THR A 11 5.68 -3.37 -14.06
N THR A 12 5.90 -2.46 -15.00
CA THR A 12 6.94 -2.65 -16.00
C THR A 12 8.32 -2.61 -15.34
N ASP A 13 9.33 -3.24 -15.97
CA ASP A 13 10.68 -3.34 -15.42
C ASP A 13 11.32 -1.96 -15.17
N ASP A 14 11.11 -1.02 -16.10
CA ASP A 14 11.63 0.35 -16.04
C ASP A 14 10.95 1.21 -14.97
N ALA A 15 9.71 0.88 -14.59
CA ALA A 15 8.94 1.62 -13.61
C ALA A 15 9.10 1.10 -12.17
N ALA A 16 9.64 -0.10 -11.97
CA ALA A 16 9.66 -0.79 -10.67
C ALA A 16 10.36 0.01 -9.57
N GLN A 17 11.56 0.52 -9.86
CA GLN A 17 12.33 1.33 -8.92
C GLN A 17 11.58 2.61 -8.54
N ARG A 18 11.02 3.32 -9.54
CA ARG A 18 10.23 4.52 -9.31
C ARG A 18 8.95 4.23 -8.52
N ASN A 19 8.35 3.06 -8.73
CA ASN A 19 7.18 2.62 -8.00
C ASN A 19 7.47 2.39 -6.52
N ARG A 20 8.59 1.72 -6.22
CA ARG A 20 9.08 1.55 -4.87
C ARG A 20 9.32 2.89 -4.15
N GLU A 21 10.02 3.83 -4.77
CA GLU A 21 10.30 5.15 -4.18
C GLU A 21 9.01 5.90 -3.81
N LEU A 22 8.01 5.84 -4.67
CA LEU A 22 6.72 6.48 -4.43
C LEU A 22 5.95 5.80 -3.29
N ILE A 23 6.03 4.47 -3.17
CA ILE A 23 5.45 3.73 -2.03
C ILE A 23 6.19 4.09 -0.73
N GLU A 24 7.52 4.13 -0.74
CA GLU A 24 8.33 4.51 0.43
C GLU A 24 8.01 5.93 0.89
N ALA A 25 7.77 6.87 -0.03
CA ALA A 25 7.32 8.21 0.29
C ALA A 25 5.93 8.23 0.97
N VAL A 26 4.98 7.40 0.50
CA VAL A 26 3.66 7.24 1.15
C VAL A 26 3.81 6.75 2.58
N LEU A 27 4.62 5.70 2.78
CA LEU A 27 4.87 5.14 4.11
C LEU A 27 5.54 6.16 5.04
N GLY A 28 6.50 6.94 4.52
CA GLY A 28 7.16 8.01 5.27
C GLY A 28 6.21 9.11 5.70
N GLU A 29 5.34 9.59 4.80
CA GLU A 29 4.35 10.62 5.13
C GLU A 29 3.32 10.12 6.16
N LEU A 30 2.81 8.89 5.99
CA LEU A 30 1.90 8.28 6.96
C LEU A 30 2.54 8.13 8.34
N ALA A 31 3.80 7.69 8.39
CA ALA A 31 4.54 7.57 9.65
C ALA A 31 4.78 8.93 10.34
N ALA A 32 4.98 10.00 9.57
CA ALA A 32 5.17 11.34 10.11
C ALA A 32 3.87 11.97 10.63
N ARG A 33 2.74 11.69 9.96
CA ARG A 33 1.42 12.25 10.31
C ARG A 33 0.67 11.46 11.36
N ASP A 34 0.88 10.14 11.41
CA ASP A 34 0.16 9.19 12.25
C ASP A 34 -1.36 9.45 12.31
N PRO A 35 -2.09 9.30 11.18
CA PRO A 35 -3.52 9.57 11.14
C PRO A 35 -4.36 8.59 11.99
N GLY A 36 -3.76 7.50 12.47
CA GLY A 36 -4.48 6.40 13.11
C GLY A 36 -5.43 5.66 12.15
N GLY A 37 -6.18 4.69 12.67
CA GLY A 37 -7.26 4.01 11.94
C GLY A 37 -6.82 3.04 10.81
N VAL A 38 -5.52 2.92 10.53
CA VAL A 38 -4.99 2.08 9.44
C VAL A 38 -3.79 1.23 9.86
N ASP A 39 -3.79 -0.03 9.44
CA ASP A 39 -2.61 -0.87 9.39
C ASP A 39 -2.32 -1.07 7.92
N TYR A 40 -1.18 -0.59 7.46
CA TYR A 40 -0.82 -0.63 6.06
C TYR A 40 0.54 -1.28 5.89
N GLN A 41 0.58 -2.33 5.09
CA GLN A 41 1.80 -3.03 4.73
C GLN A 41 1.90 -3.13 3.22
N VAL A 42 3.10 -2.93 2.71
CA VAL A 42 3.42 -3.14 1.31
C VAL A 42 4.57 -4.12 1.21
N LEU A 43 4.42 -5.12 0.36
CA LEU A 43 5.41 -6.14 0.06
C LEU A 43 5.84 -5.96 -1.39
N MET A 44 7.13 -6.11 -1.62
CA MET A 44 7.71 -6.25 -2.95
C MET A 44 8.05 -7.74 -3.11
N PHE A 45 7.69 -8.32 -4.25
CA PHE A 45 8.02 -9.72 -4.56
C PHE A 45 9.49 -9.86 -4.93
N ASP A 46 10.01 -11.08 -4.84
CA ASP A 46 11.42 -11.37 -5.09
C ASP A 46 11.86 -11.09 -6.53
N ASP A 47 10.92 -11.00 -7.47
CA ASP A 47 11.16 -10.65 -8.87
C ASP A 47 11.50 -9.15 -9.07
N GLY A 48 11.34 -8.34 -8.04
CA GLY A 48 11.65 -6.92 -8.09
C GLY A 48 10.62 -6.04 -8.79
N VAL A 49 9.52 -6.59 -9.29
CA VAL A 49 8.52 -5.86 -10.11
C VAL A 49 7.09 -6.09 -9.62
N GLY A 50 6.86 -7.14 -8.84
CA GLY A 50 5.60 -7.45 -8.20
C GLY A 50 5.43 -6.72 -6.85
N PHE A 51 4.22 -6.24 -6.61
CA PHE A 51 3.86 -5.54 -5.37
C PHE A 51 2.55 -6.08 -4.81
N MET A 52 2.48 -6.17 -3.48
CA MET A 52 1.26 -6.49 -2.74
C MET A 52 1.03 -5.48 -1.63
N HIS A 53 -0.14 -4.85 -1.65
CA HIS A 53 -0.61 -3.94 -0.63
C HIS A 53 -1.63 -4.65 0.25
N VAL A 54 -1.45 -4.58 1.56
CA VAL A 54 -2.40 -5.07 2.56
C VAL A 54 -2.78 -3.88 3.41
N VAL A 55 -4.03 -3.43 3.29
CA VAL A 55 -4.58 -2.33 4.08
C VAL A 55 -5.72 -2.85 4.94
N ALA A 56 -5.62 -2.69 6.25
CA ALA A 56 -6.70 -2.95 7.19
C ALA A 56 -7.16 -1.64 7.83
N PHE A 57 -8.46 -1.41 7.83
CA PHE A 57 -9.07 -0.18 8.33
C PHE A 57 -10.41 -0.47 9.02
N ASP A 58 -10.74 0.35 10.00
CA ASP A 58 -11.97 0.25 10.79
C ASP A 58 -13.20 0.85 10.10
N GLY A 59 -13.00 1.59 9.00
CA GLY A 59 -14.06 2.13 8.15
C GLY A 59 -14.59 3.49 8.61
N THR A 60 -13.94 4.15 9.57
CA THR A 60 -14.39 5.44 10.10
C THR A 60 -13.88 6.65 9.33
N ALA A 61 -12.69 6.59 8.74
CA ALA A 61 -12.08 7.64 7.93
C ALA A 61 -11.11 7.05 6.88
N ASP A 62 -10.89 7.75 5.76
CA ASP A 62 -9.85 7.39 4.80
C ASP A 62 -8.48 7.85 5.35
N PRO A 63 -7.59 6.93 5.75
CA PRO A 63 -6.29 7.29 6.32
C PRO A 63 -5.35 7.95 5.31
N PHE A 64 -5.66 7.87 4.02
CA PHE A 64 -4.91 8.51 2.95
C PHE A 64 -5.47 9.88 2.59
N GLU A 65 -6.54 10.33 3.26
CA GLU A 65 -7.03 11.71 3.16
C GLU A 65 -5.88 12.67 3.49
N ASP A 66 -5.77 13.75 2.71
CA ASP A 66 -4.67 14.71 2.75
C ASP A 66 -3.25 14.16 2.46
N CYS A 67 -3.07 12.87 2.15
CA CYS A 67 -1.76 12.29 1.88
C CYS A 67 -1.21 12.71 0.51
N GLY A 68 -0.26 13.65 0.53
CA GLY A 68 0.35 14.21 -0.67
C GLY A 68 1.09 13.15 -1.48
N ALA A 69 1.91 12.35 -0.80
CA ALA A 69 2.60 11.21 -1.38
C ALA A 69 1.63 10.16 -1.93
N TYR A 70 0.46 9.97 -1.31
CA TYR A 70 -0.55 9.03 -1.80
C TYR A 70 -1.16 9.50 -3.12
N ARG A 71 -1.48 10.79 -3.22
CA ARG A 71 -1.91 11.42 -4.49
C ARG A 71 -0.82 11.28 -5.55
N GLU A 72 0.43 11.52 -5.17
CA GLU A 72 1.59 11.41 -6.05
C GLU A 72 1.78 9.98 -6.57
N PHE A 73 1.65 8.98 -5.70
CA PHE A 73 1.72 7.57 -6.07
C PHE A 73 0.60 7.19 -7.04
N HIS A 74 -0.62 7.71 -6.86
CA HIS A 74 -1.71 7.44 -7.81
C HIS A 74 -1.54 8.18 -9.14
N ARG A 75 -0.76 9.27 -9.17
CA ARG A 75 -0.51 10.02 -10.39
C ARG A 75 0.21 9.14 -11.41
N GLU A 76 -0.44 8.94 -12.55
CA GLU A 76 0.06 8.11 -13.64
C GLU A 76 0.33 6.63 -13.27
N LEU A 77 -0.32 6.11 -12.23
CA LEU A 77 -0.18 4.70 -11.83
C LEU A 77 -0.38 3.75 -13.01
N ALA A 78 -1.41 3.96 -13.83
CA ALA A 78 -1.70 3.13 -15.00
C ALA A 78 -0.54 3.02 -16.01
N LYS A 79 0.32 4.05 -16.12
CA LYS A 79 1.48 4.00 -17.03
C LYS A 79 2.61 3.10 -16.52
N ARG A 80 2.63 2.84 -15.21
CA ARG A 80 3.66 2.03 -14.55
C ARG A 80 3.28 0.55 -14.46
N LEU A 81 2.01 0.22 -14.65
CA LEU A 81 1.49 -1.14 -14.49
C LEU A 81 1.72 -1.99 -15.74
N ALA A 82 2.29 -3.17 -15.57
CA ALA A 82 2.35 -4.18 -16.62
C ALA A 82 1.02 -4.93 -16.75
N THR A 83 0.29 -5.08 -15.65
CA THR A 83 -1.03 -5.74 -15.60
C THR A 83 -2.00 -4.96 -14.71
N PRO A 84 -3.32 -5.04 -14.97
CA PRO A 84 -4.32 -4.46 -14.07
C PRO A 84 -4.21 -5.02 -12.64
N PRO A 85 -4.40 -4.21 -11.59
CA PRO A 85 -4.34 -4.70 -10.23
C PRO A 85 -5.47 -5.68 -9.92
N VAL A 86 -5.16 -6.74 -9.20
CA VAL A 86 -6.15 -7.64 -8.59
C VAL A 86 -6.46 -7.12 -7.20
N VAL A 87 -7.74 -6.83 -6.93
CA VAL A 87 -8.21 -6.29 -5.64
C VAL A 87 -9.15 -7.31 -4.98
N VAL A 88 -8.86 -7.68 -3.73
CA VAL A 88 -9.67 -8.60 -2.92
C VAL A 88 -10.00 -7.96 -1.58
N TYR A 89 -11.28 -7.94 -1.23
CA TYR A 89 -11.72 -7.55 0.11
C TYR A 89 -11.73 -8.74 1.05
N ALA A 90 -11.25 -8.54 2.28
CA ALA A 90 -11.12 -9.58 3.28
C ALA A 90 -11.58 -9.10 4.67
N ALA A 91 -11.82 -10.05 5.57
CA ALA A 91 -11.99 -9.79 6.99
C ALA A 91 -10.69 -10.14 7.72
N VAL A 92 -10.23 -9.24 8.59
CA VAL A 92 -9.08 -9.51 9.45
C VAL A 92 -9.54 -10.45 10.57
N ILE A 93 -8.98 -11.66 10.61
CA ILE A 93 -9.22 -12.65 11.67
C ILE A 93 -8.24 -12.50 12.85
N GLY A 94 -7.13 -11.80 12.64
CA GLY A 94 -6.12 -11.49 13.64
C GLY A 94 -4.89 -10.85 13.02
N SER A 95 -4.14 -10.09 13.82
CA SER A 95 -2.84 -9.52 13.47
C SER A 95 -1.88 -9.78 14.63
N TYR A 96 -0.68 -10.25 14.32
CA TYR A 96 0.39 -10.37 15.31
C TYR A 96 1.47 -9.35 14.99
N HIS A 97 1.72 -8.45 15.94
CA HIS A 97 2.82 -7.49 15.86
C HIS A 97 3.88 -7.94 16.85
N GLY A 98 4.97 -8.51 16.33
CA GLY A 98 6.12 -8.84 17.14
C GLY A 98 6.68 -7.60 17.83
N ARG A 99 7.32 -7.78 18.99
CA ARG A 99 8.06 -6.70 19.63
C ARG A 99 9.26 -6.37 18.73
N ARG A 100 9.37 -5.11 18.26
CA ARG A 100 10.60 -4.66 17.58
C ARG A 100 11.77 -4.82 18.59
N PRO A 101 12.91 -5.41 18.18
CA PRO A 101 14.11 -5.41 19.01
C PRO A 101 14.64 -4.00 19.26
#